data_AF-A0A7X8EM82-F1
#
_entry.id   AF-A0A7X8EM82-F1
#
_cell.length_a   1.000
_cell.length_b   1.000
_cell.length_c   1.000
_cell.angle_alpha   90.00
_cell.angle_beta   90.00
_cell.angle_gamma   90.00
#
_symmetry.space_group_name_H-M   'P 1'
#
loop_
_entity.id
_entity.type
_entity.pdbx_description
1 polymer ?
#
loop_
_entity_poly.entity_id
_entity_poly.type
_entity_poly.pdbx_seq_one_letter_code
_entity_poly.pdbx_strand_id
1 'polypeptide(L)' 'MATITLRMSEEDAAFIKRYAEMTGTTVSQFIRQAALERIEDEYDREALEAYLAVAERGDFISYEEARKDWGLE' A
#
# COMPACT_ATOMS: atom_id res chain seq x y z
N MET A 1 -19.05 3.96 -7.38
CA MET A 1 -18.30 2.70 -7.43
C MET A 1 -17.50 2.70 -8.72
N ALA A 2 -16.18 2.51 -8.65
CA ALA A 2 -15.35 2.34 -9.85
C ALA A 2 -15.13 0.83 -10.10
N THR A 3 -15.15 0.42 -11.36
CA THR A 3 -14.93 -0.97 -11.77
C THR A 3 -13.62 -1.06 -12.53
N ILE A 4 -12.78 -2.03 -12.18
CA ILE A 4 -11.55 -2.35 -12.89
C ILE A 4 -11.73 -3.73 -13.53
N THR A 5 -11.50 -3.81 -14.84
CA THR A 5 -11.52 -5.06 -15.59
C THR A 5 -10.10 -5.47 -15.92
N LEU A 6 -9.67 -6.64 -15.46
CA LEU A 6 -8.34 -7.19 -15.74
C LEU A 6 -8.48 -8.40 -16.66
N ARG A 7 -7.74 -8.40 -17.77
CA ARG A 7 -7.62 -9.56 -18.67
C ARG A 7 -6.44 -10.41 -18.19
N MET A 8 -6.65 -11.71 -18.08
CA MET A 8 -5.65 -12.70 -17.68
C MET A 8 -5.95 -14.04 -18.34
N SER A 9 -5.01 -14.99 -18.26
CA SER A 9 -5.24 -16.35 -18.72
C SER A 9 -6.28 -17.07 -17.83
N GLU A 10 -6.89 -18.15 -18.34
CA GLU A 10 -7.79 -18.98 -17.54
C GLU A 10 -7.07 -19.64 -16.36
N GLU A 11 -5.79 -19.98 -16.55
CA GLU A 11 -4.93 -20.57 -15.52
C GLU A 11 -4.70 -19.60 -14.37
N ASP A 12 -4.25 -18.37 -14.66
CA ASP A 12 -4.03 -17.33 -13.64
C ASP A 12 -5.32 -17.03 -12.88
N ALA A 13 -6.44 -16.92 -13.59
CA ALA A 13 -7.75 -16.68 -12.97
C ALA A 13 -8.15 -17.82 -12.02
N ALA A 14 -7.85 -19.08 -12.37
CA ALA A 14 -8.13 -20.22 -11.52
C ALA A 14 -7.25 -20.24 -10.26
N PHE A 15 -5.96 -19.91 -10.40
CA PHE A 15 -5.04 -19.80 -9.26
C PHE A 15 -5.46 -18.71 -8.27
N ILE A 16 -5.74 -17.51 -8.78
CA ILE A 16 -6.16 -16.37 -7.94
C ILE A 16 -7.46 -16.66 -7.20
N LYS A 17 -8.44 -17.28 -7.88
CA LYS A 17 -9.71 -17.68 -7.24
C LYS A 17 -9.49 -18.66 -6.09
N ARG A 18 -8.71 -19.73 -6.31
CA ARG A 18 -8.41 -20.72 -5.28
C ARG A 18 -7.69 -20.11 -4.08
N TYR A 19 -6.75 -19.21 -4.33
CA TYR A 19 -6.04 -18.52 -3.26
C TYR A 19 -6.98 -17.63 -2.42
N ALA A 20 -7.83 -16.85 -3.08
CA ALA A 20 -8.82 -16.02 -2.41
C ALA A 20 -9.78 -16.88 -1.55
N GLU A 21 -10.29 -18.00 -2.09
CA GLU A 21 -11.13 -18.95 -1.36
C GLU A 21 -10.41 -19.55 -0.14
N MET A 22 -9.16 -19.98 -0.30
CA MET A 22 -8.34 -20.56 0.78
C MET A 22 -8.07 -19.55 1.91
N THR A 23 -7.98 -18.26 1.58
CA THR A 23 -7.75 -17.17 2.54
C THR A 23 -9.05 -16.58 3.09
N GLY A 24 -10.22 -17.06 2.67
CA GLY A 24 -11.51 -16.53 3.09
C GLY A 24 -11.80 -15.13 2.55
N THR A 25 -11.19 -14.75 1.42
CA THR A 25 -11.37 -13.44 0.77
C THR A 25 -12.05 -13.60 -0.59
N THR A 26 -12.49 -12.48 -1.18
CA THR A 26 -12.90 -12.45 -2.59
C THR A 26 -11.72 -12.06 -3.49
N VAL A 27 -11.76 -12.46 -4.76
CA VAL A 27 -10.77 -12.03 -5.76
C VAL A 27 -10.62 -10.51 -5.79
N SER A 28 -11.72 -9.76 -5.74
CA SER A 28 -11.67 -8.30 -5.76
C SER A 28 -11.04 -7.70 -4.51
N GLN A 29 -11.22 -8.32 -3.32
CA GLN A 29 -10.54 -7.89 -2.10
C GLN A 29 -9.05 -8.19 -2.19
N PHE A 30 -8.68 -9.41 -2.59
CA PHE A 30 -7.29 -9.82 -2.72
C PHE A 30 -6.51 -8.92 -3.68
N ILE A 31 -7.03 -8.70 -4.90
CA ILE A 31 -6.37 -7.86 -5.90
C ILE A 31 -6.29 -6.40 -5.45
N ARG A 32 -7.34 -5.87 -4.81
CA ARG A 32 -7.31 -4.52 -4.23
C ARG A 32 -6.22 -4.39 -3.18
N GLN A 33 -6.18 -5.34 -2.24
CA GLN A 33 -5.23 -5.31 -1.14
C GLN A 33 -3.80 -5.40 -1.67
N ALA A 34 -3.50 -6.37 -2.53
CA ALA A 34 -2.17 -6.54 -3.10
C ALA A 34 -1.72 -5.31 -3.90
N ALA A 35 -2.63 -4.64 -4.62
CA ALA A 35 -2.30 -3.41 -5.35
C ALA A 35 -2.00 -2.25 -4.40
N LEU A 36 -2.78 -2.09 -3.31
CA LEU A 36 -2.56 -1.03 -2.33
C LEU A 36 -1.29 -1.26 -1.52
N GLU A 37 -1.07 -2.48 -1.03
CA GLU A 37 0.16 -2.85 -0.31
C GLU A 37 1.40 -2.56 -1.13
N ARG A 38 1.39 -2.89 -2.43
CA ARG A 38 2.53 -2.64 -3.31
C ARG A 38 2.81 -1.14 -3.50
N ILE A 39 1.77 -0.30 -3.49
CA ILE A 39 1.89 1.16 -3.56
C ILE A 39 2.41 1.68 -2.21
N GLU A 40 1.83 1.24 -1.10
CA GLU A 40 2.23 1.62 0.26
C GLU A 40 3.70 1.28 0.51
N ASP A 41 4.18 0.10 0.11
CA ASP A 41 5.59 -0.31 0.23
C ASP A 41 6.55 0.67 -0.48
N GLU A 42 6.15 1.29 -1.60
CA GLU A 42 6.97 2.29 -2.29
C GLU A 42 7.04 3.60 -1.52
N TYR A 43 5.89 4.09 -1.05
CA TYR A 43 5.81 5.30 -0.25
C TYR A 43 6.53 5.15 1.10
N ASP A 44 6.34 4.02 1.77
CA ASP A 44 6.96 3.72 3.07
C ASP A 44 8.48 3.66 2.96
N ARG A 45 8.99 3.11 1.85
CA ARG A 45 10.43 3.10 1.58
C ARG A 45 10.98 4.52 1.43
N GLU A 46 10.34 5.37 0.63
CA GLU A 46 10.77 6.76 0.44
C GLU A 46 10.73 7.54 1.76
N ALA A 47 9.67 7.36 2.55
CA ALA A 47 9.53 7.97 3.87
C ALA A 47 10.65 7.52 4.82
N LEU A 48 11.00 6.24 4.82
CA LEU A 48 12.09 5.70 5.62
C LEU A 48 13.46 6.27 5.18
N GLU A 49 13.72 6.33 3.87
CA GLU A 49 14.96 6.90 3.33
C GLU A 49 15.12 8.38 3.73
N ALA A 50 14.03 9.17 3.66
CA ALA A 50 14.02 10.56 4.11
C ALA A 50 14.30 10.69 5.62
N TYR A 51 13.68 9.84 6.44
CA TYR A 51 13.93 9.79 7.89
C TYR A 51 15.39 9.47 8.19
N LEU A 52 15.96 8.42 7.58
CA LEU A 52 17.33 8.00 7.82
C LEU A 52 18.35 9.09 7.43
N ALA A 53 18.06 9.91 6.42
CA ALA A 53 18.92 11.00 5.98
C ALA A 53 19.06 12.14 7.02
N VAL A 54 18.12 12.28 7.96
CA VAL A 54 18.13 13.30 9.03
C VAL A 54 18.34 12.72 10.42
N ALA A 55 18.15 11.41 10.60
CA ALA A 55 18.08 10.76 11.90
C ALA A 55 19.33 10.96 12.78
N GLU A 56 20.53 10.84 12.20
CA GLU A 56 21.78 11.05 12.94
C GLU A 56 21.99 12.51 13.38
N ARG A 57 21.42 13.47 12.65
CA ARG A 57 21.53 14.90 12.97
C ARG A 57 20.48 15.36 13.97
N GLY A 58 19.42 14.59 14.16
CA GLY A 58 18.29 14.99 15.01
C GLY A 58 17.45 16.12 14.41
N ASP A 59 17.56 16.35 13.10
CA ASP A 59 16.85 17.39 12.37
C ASP A 59 15.40 16.95 12.12
N PHE A 60 14.56 17.03 13.16
CA PHE A 60 13.14 16.66 13.12
C PHE A 60 12.24 17.87 13.32
N ILE A 61 11.06 17.82 12.70
CA ILE A 61 9.96 18.75 13.00
C ILE A 61 9.23 18.31 14.26
N SER A 62 8.60 19.27 14.97
CA SER A 62 7.75 18.96 16.11
C SER A 62 6.48 18.21 15.67
N TYR A 63 5.81 17.55 16.61
CA TYR A 63 4.52 16.88 16.34
C TYR A 63 3.45 17.85 15.83
N GLU A 64 3.44 19.09 16.34
CA GLU A 64 2.52 20.13 15.87
C GLU A 64 2.77 20.51 14.41
N GLU A 65 4.03 20.66 14.01
CA GLU A 65 4.40 20.94 12.62
C GLU A 65 4.08 19.76 11.69
N ALA A 66 4.35 18.53 12.13
CA ALA A 66 4.02 17.33 11.34
C ALA A 66 2.52 17.19 11.04
N ARG A 67 1.66 17.56 11.99
CA ARG A 67 0.19 17.55 11.76
C ARG A 67 -0.25 18.52 10.67
N LYS A 68 0.47 19.63 10.50
CA LYS A 68 0.21 20.59 9.41
C LYS A 68 0.55 19.99 8.06
N ASP A 69 1.72 19.37 7.95
CA ASP A 69 2.19 18.74 6.72
C ASP A 69 1.28 17.57 6.27
N TRP A 70 0.72 16.82 7.23
CA TRP A 70 -0.23 15.73 6.94
C TRP A 70 -1.67 16.20 6.67
N GLY A 71 -1.96 17.50 6.78
CA GLY A 71 -3.31 18.03 6.62
C GLY A 71 -4.29 17.54 7.69
N LEU A 72 -3.78 17.25 8.90
CA LEU A 72 -4.56 16.78 10.06
C LEU A 72 -4.86 17.89 11.07
N GLU A 73 -4.73 19.16 10.66
CA GLU A 73 -5.06 20.34 11.49
C GLU A 73 -6.54 20.39 11.86
#